data_AF-A0A285NN57-F1
#
_entry.id   AF-A0A285NN57-F1
#
_cell.length_a   1.000
_cell.length_b   1.000
_cell.length_c   1.000
_cell.angle_alpha   90.00
_cell.angle_beta   90.00
_cell.angle_gamma   90.00
#
_symmetry.space_group_name_H-M   'P 1'
#
loop_
_entity.id
_entity.type
_entity.pdbx_description
1 polymer ?
#
loop_
_entity_poly.entity_id
_entity_poly.type
_entity_poly.pdbx_seq_one_letter_code
_entity_poly.pdbx_strand_id
1 'polypeptide(L)'
;MDDIDYSLLKQMAVTIGEAAKITDIPIRKLRYWEDKGYIKSVEEQAHTTRRFDYYMVKKIVLMKELIEDGYTVEAASQKVEVRMGELRQVFDNLTRK
;
A
#
# COMPACT_ATOMS: atom_id res chain seq x y z
N MET A 1 -22.87 3.13 11.89
CA MET A 1 -21.59 2.71 11.30
C MET A 1 -21.20 3.86 10.43
N ASP A 2 -20.23 4.67 10.85
CA ASP A 2 -19.85 5.86 10.08
C ASP A 2 -19.48 5.43 8.66
N ASP A 3 -20.16 6.00 7.67
CA ASP A 3 -19.89 5.72 6.27
C ASP A 3 -18.44 6.10 5.99
N ILE A 4 -17.66 5.14 5.49
CA ILE A 4 -16.27 5.38 5.10
C ILE A 4 -16.28 6.43 3.99
N ASP A 5 -15.61 7.56 4.20
CA ASP A 5 -15.47 8.60 3.17
C ASP A 5 -14.50 8.16 2.07
N TYR A 6 -15.05 7.48 1.07
CA TYR A 6 -14.31 7.02 -0.11
C TYR A 6 -13.70 8.17 -0.92
N SER A 7 -14.27 9.36 -0.86
CA SER A 7 -13.74 10.52 -1.58
C SER A 7 -12.44 11.02 -0.96
N LEU A 8 -12.38 11.03 0.38
CA LEU A 8 -11.17 11.34 1.13
C LEU A 8 -10.09 10.28 0.88
N LEU A 9 -10.44 8.99 0.96
CA LEU A 9 -9.49 7.88 0.73
C LEU A 9 -8.81 7.95 -0.65
N LYS A 10 -9.52 8.43 -1.69
CA LYS A 10 -8.96 8.62 -3.04
C LYS A 10 -7.87 9.70 -3.09
N GLN A 11 -7.94 10.71 -2.24
CA GLN A 11 -6.99 11.81 -2.21
C GLN A 11 -5.79 11.53 -1.27
N MET A 12 -5.85 10.44 -0.51
CA MET A 12 -4.79 10.07 0.43
C MET A 12 -3.65 9.36 -0.29
N ALA A 13 -2.50 10.02 -0.32
CA ALA A 13 -1.23 9.41 -0.71
C ALA A 13 -0.11 9.98 0.16
N VAL A 14 0.79 9.11 0.63
CA VAL A 14 1.85 9.46 1.57
C VAL A 14 3.22 9.15 0.99
N THR A 15 4.22 9.93 1.34
CA THR A 15 5.63 9.66 1.00
C THR A 15 6.13 8.39 1.68
N ILE A 16 7.25 7.84 1.22
CA ILE A 16 7.86 6.67 1.86
C ILE A 16 8.24 6.90 3.33
N GLY A 17 8.59 8.15 3.70
CA GLY A 17 8.91 8.50 5.09
C GLY A 17 7.69 8.47 5.99
N GLU A 18 6.56 8.96 5.50
CA GLU A 18 5.28 8.89 6.20
C GLU A 18 4.77 7.44 6.26
N ALA A 19 4.89 6.67 5.17
CA ALA A 19 4.56 5.24 5.17
C ALA A 19 5.37 4.47 6.21
N ALA A 20 6.68 4.75 6.33
CA ALA A 20 7.53 4.16 7.36
C ALA A 20 7.05 4.51 8.77
N LYS A 21 6.67 5.77 9.02
CA LYS A 21 6.13 6.22 10.30
C LYS A 21 4.78 5.56 10.63
N ILE A 22 3.88 5.47 9.66
CA ILE A 22 2.53 4.89 9.84
C ILE A 22 2.61 3.39 10.13
N THR A 23 3.47 2.69 9.39
CA THR A 23 3.55 1.22 9.43
C THR A 23 4.57 0.69 10.43
N ASP A 24 5.41 1.58 10.97
CA ASP A 24 6.56 1.22 11.80
C ASP A 24 7.46 0.19 11.10
N ILE A 25 7.74 0.46 9.81
CA ILE A 25 8.65 -0.33 8.99
C ILE A 25 9.80 0.57 8.53
N PRO A 26 11.07 0.16 8.69
CA PRO A 26 12.19 0.96 8.23
C PRO A 26 12.09 1.29 6.74
N ILE A 27 12.37 2.55 6.37
CA ILE A 27 12.34 3.04 4.97
C ILE A 27 13.12 2.11 4.03
N ARG A 28 14.30 1.64 4.46
CA ARG A 28 15.13 0.70 3.67
C ARG A 28 14.39 -0.58 3.28
N LYS A 29 13.52 -1.10 4.16
CA LYS A 29 12.75 -2.32 3.94
C LYS A 29 11.61 -2.05 2.95
N LEU A 30 10.95 -0.89 3.09
CA LEU A 30 9.93 -0.44 2.12
C LEU A 30 10.53 -0.23 0.72
N ARG A 31 11.70 0.39 0.61
CA ARG A 31 12.42 0.52 -0.67
C ARG A 31 12.73 -0.84 -1.28
N TYR A 32 13.27 -1.76 -0.47
CA TYR A 32 13.52 -3.13 -0.93
C TYR A 32 12.23 -3.83 -1.41
N TRP A 33 11.10 -3.63 -0.72
CA TRP A 33 9.81 -4.18 -1.15
C TRP A 33 9.31 -3.56 -2.45
N GLU A 34 9.51 -2.26 -2.64
CA GLU A 34 9.18 -1.53 -3.86
C GLU A 34 10.05 -2.01 -5.04
N ASP A 35 11.37 -2.12 -4.83
CA ASP A 35 12.34 -2.59 -5.84
C ASP A 35 12.06 -4.03 -6.29
N LYS A 36 11.55 -4.86 -5.38
CA LYS A 36 11.11 -6.24 -5.69
C LYS A 36 9.70 -6.32 -6.29
N GLY A 37 9.00 -5.19 -6.38
CA GLY A 37 7.64 -5.12 -6.94
C GLY A 37 6.55 -5.65 -6.02
N TYR A 38 6.84 -5.89 -4.74
CA TYR A 38 5.84 -6.33 -3.75
C TYR A 38 4.86 -5.21 -3.41
N ILE A 39 5.34 -3.97 -3.39
CA ILE A 39 4.54 -2.74 -3.27
C ILE A 39 4.92 -1.80 -4.42
N LYS A 40 4.06 -0.84 -4.74
CA LYS A 40 4.31 0.12 -5.83
C LYS A 40 3.86 1.51 -5.41
N SER A 41 4.67 2.53 -5.70
CA SER A 41 4.20 3.91 -5.58
C SER A 41 3.26 4.25 -6.73
N VAL A 42 2.31 5.14 -6.47
CA VAL A 42 1.57 5.85 -7.53
C VAL A 42 2.42 7.03 -8.01
N GLU A 43 2.61 7.13 -9.33
CA GLU A 43 3.20 8.31 -9.97
C GLU A 43 2.06 9.18 -10.50
N GLU A 44 1.90 10.40 -9.96
CA GLU A 44 0.85 11.31 -10.43
C GLU A 44 1.29 12.05 -11.69
N GLN A 45 2.57 12.43 -11.82
CA GLN A 45 3.19 13.05 -13.01
C GLN A 45 4.72 12.84 -13.03
N ALA A 46 5.34 12.97 -14.21
CA ALA A 46 6.80 12.97 -14.33
C ALA A 46 7.41 14.05 -13.42
N HIS A 47 8.47 13.69 -12.67
CA HIS A 47 9.17 14.55 -11.69
C HIS A 47 8.45 14.83 -10.36
N THR A 48 7.37 14.12 -10.04
CA THR A 48 6.72 14.21 -8.72
C THR A 48 7.33 13.25 -7.69
N THR A 49 7.24 13.61 -6.41
CA THR A 49 7.69 12.72 -5.32
C THR A 49 6.80 11.49 -5.29
N ARG A 50 7.40 10.29 -5.36
CA ARG A 50 6.68 9.01 -5.25
C ARG A 50 5.84 8.95 -3.97
N ARG A 51 4.59 8.52 -4.10
CA ARG A 51 3.67 8.34 -2.97
C ARG A 51 3.03 6.96 -2.98
N PHE A 52 2.61 6.50 -1.81
CA PHE A 52 1.84 5.29 -1.60
C PHE A 52 0.42 5.70 -1.24
N ASP A 53 -0.54 5.26 -2.06
CA ASP A 53 -1.96 5.47 -1.80
C ASP A 53 -2.44 4.62 -0.62
N TYR A 54 -3.70 4.80 -0.24
CA TYR A 54 -4.33 4.01 0.82
C TYR A 54 -4.21 2.50 0.59
N TYR A 55 -4.45 2.03 -0.64
CA TYR A 55 -4.38 0.61 -0.97
C TYR A 55 -2.99 0.06 -0.67
N MET A 56 -1.93 0.76 -1.08
CA MET A 56 -0.56 0.33 -0.86
C MET A 56 -0.17 0.39 0.61
N VAL A 57 -0.60 1.41 1.35
CA VAL A 57 -0.38 1.46 2.81
C VAL A 57 -1.07 0.29 3.50
N LYS A 58 -2.31 -0.03 3.12
CA LYS A 58 -3.04 -1.17 3.69
C LYS A 58 -2.34 -2.50 3.36
N LYS A 59 -1.83 -2.64 2.13
CA LYS A 59 -1.02 -3.81 1.73
C LYS A 59 0.23 -3.97 2.60
N ILE A 60 0.96 -2.87 2.84
CA ILE A 60 2.16 -2.88 3.71
C ILE A 60 1.83 -3.36 5.12
N VAL A 61 0.74 -2.87 5.72
CA VAL A 61 0.29 -3.27 7.07
C VAL A 61 -0.01 -4.77 7.13
N LEU A 62 -0.78 -5.29 6.18
CA LEU A 62 -1.14 -6.71 6.16
C LEU A 62 0.09 -7.61 5.86
N MET A 63 1.03 -7.13 5.05
CA MET A 63 2.29 -7.84 4.85
C MET A 63 3.12 -7.89 6.13
N LYS A 64 3.13 -6.82 6.93
CA LYS A 64 3.84 -6.77 8.23
C LYS A 64 3.32 -7.87 9.16
N GLU A 65 2.00 -7.96 9.33
CA GLU A 65 1.34 -8.97 10.17
C GLU A 65 1.78 -10.40 9.79
N LEU A 66 1.73 -10.74 8.50
CA LEU A 66 2.16 -12.06 8.04
C LEU A 66 3.68 -12.31 8.24
N ILE A 67 4.50 -11.29 8.06
CA ILE A 67 5.94 -11.44 8.29
C ILE A 67 6.25 -11.66 9.78
N GLU A 68 5.49 -11.02 10.67
CA GLU A 68 5.57 -11.24 12.11
C GLU A 68 5.11 -12.66 12.49
N ASP A 69 4.17 -13.23 11.75
CA ASP A 69 3.75 -14.64 11.85
C ASP A 69 4.76 -15.64 11.23
N GLY A 70 5.90 -15.16 10.72
CA GLY A 70 6.99 -15.98 10.20
C GLY A 70 6.94 -16.28 8.70
N TYR A 71 6.03 -15.65 7.95
CA TYR A 71 6.03 -15.75 6.49
C TYR A 71 7.21 -14.99 5.86
N THR A 72 7.69 -15.47 4.71
CA THR A 72 8.62 -14.69 3.88
C THR A 72 7.91 -13.47 3.30
N VAL A 73 8.67 -12.42 2.95
CA VAL A 73 8.12 -11.21 2.32
C VAL A 73 7.33 -11.53 1.05
N GLU A 74 7.85 -12.44 0.23
CA GLU A 74 7.22 -12.87 -1.01
C GLU A 74 5.88 -13.58 -0.74
N ALA A 75 5.86 -14.55 0.18
CA ALA A 75 4.64 -15.26 0.55
C ALA A 75 3.59 -14.32 1.16
N ALA A 76 4.03 -13.37 2.00
CA ALA A 76 3.17 -12.34 2.56
C ALA A 76 2.55 -11.46 1.47
N SER A 77 3.38 -10.96 0.53
CA SER A 77 2.91 -10.15 -0.60
C SER A 77 1.86 -10.88 -1.45
N GLN A 78 2.09 -12.15 -1.77
CA GLN A 78 1.16 -12.96 -2.57
C GLN A 78 -0.17 -13.20 -1.84
N LYS A 79 -0.13 -13.59 -0.56
CA LYS A 79 -1.32 -13.81 0.27
C LYS A 79 -2.17 -12.54 0.42
N VAL A 80 -1.50 -11.40 0.64
CA VAL A 80 -2.19 -10.12 0.79
C VAL A 80 -2.82 -9.67 -0.52
N GLU A 81 -2.14 -9.84 -1.66
CA GLU A 81 -2.71 -9.49 -2.97
C GLU A 81 -4.00 -10.27 -3.25
N VAL A 82 -4.03 -11.57 -2.94
CA VAL A 82 -5.25 -12.39 -3.06
C VAL A 82 -6.36 -11.87 -2.14
N ARG A 83 -6.05 -11.57 -0.87
CA ARG A 83 -7.02 -11.05 0.11
C ARG A 83 -7.57 -9.67 -0.26
N MET A 84 -6.76 -8.83 -0.91
CA MET A 84 -7.11 -7.45 -1.25
C MET A 84 -7.71 -7.29 -2.65
N GLY A 85 -7.89 -8.39 -3.41
CA GLY A 85 -8.39 -8.33 -4.79
C GLY A 85 -9.69 -7.55 -4.94
N GLU A 86 -10.66 -7.74 -4.03
CA GLU A 86 -11.92 -7.00 -4.03
C GLU A 86 -11.73 -5.51 -3.71
N LEU A 87 -10.87 -5.19 -2.74
CA LEU A 87 -10.54 -3.81 -2.38
C LEU A 87 -9.89 -3.07 -3.55
N ARG A 88 -9.04 -3.75 -4.31
CA ARG A 88 -8.41 -3.20 -5.51
C ARG A 88 -9.45 -2.85 -6.57
N GLN A 89 -10.42 -3.72 -6.82
CA GLN A 89 -11.50 -3.46 -7.77
C GLN A 89 -12.34 -2.25 -7.34
N VAL A 90 -12.64 -2.11 -6.05
CA VAL A 90 -13.32 -0.92 -5.51
C VAL A 90 -12.49 0.34 -5.76
N PHE A 91 -11.18 0.33 -5.45
CA PHE A 91 -10.30 1.48 -5.70
C PHE A 91 -10.15 1.83 -7.20
N ASP A 92 -10.02 0.82 -8.07
CA ASP A 92 -9.92 1.01 -9.52
C ASP A 92 -11.21 1.63 -10.09
N ASN A 93 -12.37 1.21 -9.58
CA ASN A 93 -13.67 1.77 -9.98
C ASN A 93 -13.88 3.19 -9.45
N LEU A 94 -13.34 3.52 -8.27
CA LEU A 94 -13.39 4.88 -7.70
C LEU A 94 -12.41 5.84 -8.40
N THR A 95 -11.31 5.34 -8.98
CA THR A 95 -10.31 6.15 -9.69
C THR A 95 -10.70 6.44 -11.14
N ARG A 96 -11.47 5.56 -11.81
CA ARG A 96 -12.05 5.82 -13.13
C ARG A 96 -13.23 6.80 -13.05
N LYS A 97 -12.96 8.09 -13.29
CA LYS A 97 -13.98 9.08 -13.66
C LYS A 97 -13.37 10.13 -14.58
#